data_AF-A0A9Q1DGQ4-F1
#
_entry.id   AF-A0A9Q1DGQ4-F1
#
_cell.length_a   1.000
_cell.length_b   1.000
_cell.length_c   1.000
_cell.angle_alpha   90.00
_cell.angle_beta   90.00
_cell.angle_gamma   90.00
#
_symmetry.space_group_name_H-M   'P 1'
#
loop_
_entity.id
_entity.type
_entity.pdbx_description
1 polymer ?
#
loop_
_entity_poly.entity_id
_entity_poly.type
_entity_poly.pdbx_seq_one_letter_code
_entity_poly.pdbx_strand_id
1 'polypeptide(L)'
;MGQSLRWLLWYAAVVGSTVNTQQTEDTHLPEITDQRFISQCADAHNKYRSNVMPTASNMFYMTWDEALAITARAWARHCQFSHNPRLKTPREVHPTFNSVGENIWRGSTFTVEAAMKLWHDEVADYNHDSNNCRTNRQCGHYKQVVWATSYKVGCAVHACPDGVNNRRALFVCNYGDAGNYVGFHPFKTGQSCSECGGGTCQNKLCRDAERDKLKRYDWAPDWDPEAGTSDAYYLAVLITRPLSVLLMFIGVYGLQILYPNLFAYE
;
A
#
# COMPACT_ATOMS: atom_id res chain seq x y z
N MET A 1 -5.37 33.45 41.76
CA MET A 1 -5.70 32.30 40.87
C MET A 1 -5.94 32.66 39.39
N GLY A 2 -5.42 33.79 38.84
CA GLY A 2 -5.82 34.29 37.50
C GLY A 2 -4.72 34.61 36.49
N GLN A 3 -3.44 34.69 36.89
CA GLN A 3 -2.34 35.03 35.95
C GLN A 3 -1.49 33.81 35.56
N SER A 4 -1.35 32.82 36.44
CA SER A 4 -0.51 31.64 36.23
C SER A 4 -1.12 30.64 35.24
N LEU A 5 -2.46 30.57 35.18
CA LEU A 5 -3.19 29.80 34.17
C LEU A 5 -3.07 30.43 32.77
N ARG A 6 -2.94 31.76 32.69
CA ARG A 6 -2.76 32.49 31.42
C ARG A 6 -1.37 32.24 30.82
N TRP A 7 -0.34 32.10 31.64
CA TRP A 7 1.01 31.76 31.19
C TRP A 7 1.13 30.31 30.72
N LEU A 8 0.47 29.36 31.39
CA LEU A 8 0.41 27.96 30.94
C LEU A 8 -0.36 27.81 29.61
N LEU A 9 -1.45 28.57 29.43
CA LEU A 9 -2.21 28.60 28.17
C LEU A 9 -1.43 29.29 27.03
N TRP A 10 -0.68 30.35 27.32
CA TRP A 10 0.23 30.97 26.35
C TRP A 10 1.39 30.05 25.98
N TYR A 11 1.97 29.33 26.94
CA TYR A 11 3.08 28.41 26.69
C TYR A 11 2.61 27.15 25.95
N ALA A 12 1.40 26.64 26.22
CA ALA A 12 0.77 25.60 25.40
C ALA A 12 0.47 26.08 23.97
N ALA A 13 0.20 27.37 23.76
CA ALA A 13 0.04 27.96 22.43
C ALA A 13 1.38 28.17 21.69
N VAL A 14 2.48 28.44 22.41
CA VAL A 14 3.83 28.65 21.84
C VAL A 14 4.56 27.33 21.58
N VAL A 15 4.45 26.34 22.49
CA VAL A 15 5.00 24.99 22.31
C VAL A 15 4.08 24.11 21.47
N GLY A 16 2.79 24.44 21.42
CA GLY A 16 1.81 23.95 20.45
C GLY A 16 1.92 24.62 19.08
N SER A 17 3.14 25.05 18.69
CA SER A 17 3.48 25.33 17.30
C SER A 17 3.41 24.02 16.53
N THR A 18 2.17 23.61 16.26
CA THR A 18 1.86 22.82 15.07
C THR A 18 2.55 23.57 13.93
N VAL A 19 3.54 22.90 13.34
CA VAL A 19 4.04 23.29 12.04
C VAL A 19 2.80 23.52 11.20
N ASN A 20 2.57 24.78 10.82
CA ASN A 20 1.63 25.11 9.77
C ASN A 20 2.24 24.54 8.49
N THR A 21 2.18 23.22 8.32
CA THR A 21 2.15 22.62 7.01
C THR A 21 0.97 23.31 6.36
N GLN A 22 1.27 24.19 5.40
CA GLN A 22 0.33 24.50 4.34
C GLN A 22 -0.04 23.15 3.73
N GLN A 23 -1.05 22.52 4.32
CA GLN A 23 -1.76 21.40 3.77
C GLN A 23 -2.49 22.04 2.60
N THR A 24 -1.84 22.06 1.45
CA THR A 24 -2.51 22.24 0.17
C THR A 24 -3.72 21.32 0.21
N GLU A 25 -4.91 21.84 -0.13
CA GLU A 25 -6.10 21.03 -0.38
C GLU A 25 -5.76 19.95 -1.43
N ASP A 26 -5.20 18.85 -0.95
CA ASP A 26 -4.85 17.68 -1.73
C ASP A 26 -5.71 16.57 -1.15
N THR A 27 -6.53 15.97 -2.00
CA THR A 27 -7.35 14.81 -1.66
C THR A 27 -6.44 13.77 -1.02
N HIS A 28 -6.49 13.64 0.32
CA HIS A 28 -5.62 12.75 1.08
C HIS A 28 -5.69 11.33 0.50
N LEU A 29 -4.63 10.91 -0.17
CA LEU A 29 -4.55 9.58 -0.75
C LEU A 29 -4.50 8.53 0.38
N PRO A 30 -5.07 7.32 0.18
CA PRO A 30 -5.04 6.30 1.21
C PRO A 30 -3.65 5.75 1.43
N GLU A 31 -3.28 5.56 2.69
CA GLU A 31 -2.06 4.85 3.09
C GLU A 31 -2.20 3.34 2.90
N ILE A 32 -1.07 2.63 2.78
CA ILE A 32 -1.06 1.17 2.60
C ILE A 32 -1.61 0.39 3.81
N THR A 33 -1.78 1.05 4.96
CA THR A 33 -2.34 0.48 6.20
C THR A 33 -3.83 0.77 6.37
N ASP A 34 -4.42 1.60 5.50
CA ASP A 34 -5.84 1.94 5.54
C ASP A 34 -6.69 0.69 5.21
N GLN A 35 -7.54 0.28 6.16
CA GLN A 35 -8.32 -0.96 6.04
C GLN A 35 -9.36 -0.91 4.91
N ARG A 36 -9.89 0.28 4.60
CA ARG A 36 -10.84 0.45 3.49
C ARG A 36 -10.11 0.31 2.16
N PHE A 37 -8.94 0.90 2.02
CA PHE A 37 -8.10 0.78 0.83
C PHE A 37 -7.65 -0.66 0.58
N ILE A 38 -7.18 -1.35 1.63
CA ILE A 38 -6.81 -2.77 1.59
C ILE A 38 -7.98 -3.61 1.08
N SER A 39 -9.16 -3.42 1.68
CA SER A 39 -10.37 -4.16 1.32
C SER A 39 -10.81 -3.87 -0.11
N GLN A 40 -10.84 -2.59 -0.51
CA GLN A 40 -11.17 -2.18 -1.88
C GLN A 40 -10.25 -2.82 -2.92
N CYS A 41 -8.94 -2.87 -2.65
CA CYS A 41 -7.99 -3.50 -3.57
C CYS A 41 -8.26 -5.00 -3.69
N ALA A 42 -8.31 -5.74 -2.57
CA ALA A 42 -8.51 -7.19 -2.59
C ALA A 42 -9.89 -7.56 -3.18
N ASP A 43 -10.94 -6.86 -2.79
CA ASP A 43 -12.32 -7.14 -3.24
C ASP A 43 -12.49 -6.83 -4.73
N ALA A 44 -11.92 -5.73 -5.23
CA ALA A 44 -11.97 -5.42 -6.66
C ALA A 44 -11.29 -6.50 -7.50
N HIS A 45 -10.13 -7.00 -7.07
CA HIS A 45 -9.46 -8.13 -7.74
C HIS A 45 -10.35 -9.38 -7.72
N ASN A 46 -10.85 -9.78 -6.56
CA ASN A 46 -11.70 -10.97 -6.43
C ASN A 46 -13.02 -10.85 -7.21
N LYS A 47 -13.58 -9.64 -7.33
CA LYS A 47 -14.74 -9.37 -8.20
C LYS A 47 -14.41 -9.68 -9.66
N TYR A 48 -13.29 -9.23 -10.21
CA TYR A 48 -12.93 -9.54 -11.60
C TYR A 48 -12.56 -11.01 -11.78
N ARG A 49 -11.83 -11.61 -10.83
CA ARG A 49 -11.41 -13.02 -10.86
C ARG A 49 -12.59 -14.00 -10.85
N SER A 50 -13.65 -13.69 -10.11
CA SER A 50 -14.86 -14.54 -10.02
C SER A 50 -15.79 -14.41 -11.23
N ASN A 51 -15.58 -13.40 -12.09
CA ASN A 51 -16.45 -13.10 -13.23
C ASN A 51 -15.75 -13.26 -14.59
N VAL A 52 -14.65 -14.02 -14.65
CA VAL A 52 -13.97 -14.31 -15.91
C VAL A 52 -14.82 -15.15 -16.86
N MET A 53 -14.63 -14.92 -18.16
CA MET A 53 -15.18 -15.72 -19.24
C MET A 53 -14.05 -16.07 -20.22
N PRO A 54 -13.84 -17.35 -20.58
CA PRO A 54 -14.51 -18.54 -20.05
C PRO A 54 -14.28 -18.72 -18.54
N THR A 55 -15.09 -19.56 -17.89
CA THR A 55 -14.95 -19.80 -16.44
C THR A 55 -13.63 -20.50 -16.12
N ALA A 56 -13.03 -20.14 -14.98
CA ALA A 56 -11.75 -20.69 -14.54
C ALA A 56 -11.94 -21.85 -13.54
N SER A 57 -11.30 -23.00 -13.78
CA SER A 57 -11.35 -24.15 -12.86
C SER A 57 -10.49 -23.98 -11.61
N ASN A 58 -9.42 -23.18 -11.69
CA ASN A 58 -8.33 -23.13 -10.72
C ASN A 58 -8.03 -21.72 -10.17
N MET A 59 -8.97 -20.79 -10.25
CA MET A 59 -8.75 -19.39 -9.85
C MET A 59 -8.59 -19.25 -8.33
N PHE A 60 -7.41 -18.91 -7.83
CA PHE A 60 -7.22 -18.69 -6.39
C PHE A 60 -7.89 -17.40 -5.91
N TYR A 61 -8.43 -17.44 -4.70
CA TYR A 61 -8.83 -16.24 -3.99
C TYR A 61 -7.60 -15.39 -3.66
N MET A 62 -7.71 -14.08 -3.84
CA MET A 62 -6.62 -13.13 -3.63
C MET A 62 -6.78 -12.44 -2.27
N THR A 63 -5.70 -12.40 -1.48
CA THR A 63 -5.65 -11.74 -0.18
C THR A 63 -4.55 -10.68 -0.14
N TRP A 64 -4.65 -9.75 0.80
CA TRP A 64 -3.63 -8.73 0.99
C TRP A 64 -2.30 -9.33 1.48
N ASP A 65 -1.20 -8.73 1.04
CA ASP A 65 0.14 -8.96 1.56
C ASP A 65 0.85 -7.63 1.83
N GLU A 66 1.29 -7.45 3.07
CA GLU A 66 1.91 -6.22 3.55
C GLU A 66 3.26 -5.94 2.88
N ALA A 67 4.10 -6.95 2.65
CA ALA A 67 5.40 -6.75 2.04
C ALA A 67 5.27 -6.35 0.55
N LEU A 68 4.29 -6.91 -0.17
CA LEU A 68 3.96 -6.45 -1.53
C LEU A 68 3.51 -4.97 -1.53
N ALA A 69 2.76 -4.53 -0.52
CA ALA A 69 2.30 -3.15 -0.43
C ALA A 69 3.42 -2.17 -0.08
N ILE A 70 4.36 -2.59 0.79
CA ILE A 70 5.58 -1.85 1.09
C ILE A 70 6.41 -1.64 -0.19
N THR A 71 6.62 -2.70 -0.98
CA THR A 71 7.31 -2.62 -2.27
C THR A 71 6.59 -1.70 -3.25
N ALA A 72 5.26 -1.81 -3.37
CA ALA A 72 4.47 -0.95 -4.24
C ALA A 72 4.61 0.53 -3.85
N ARG A 73 4.60 0.83 -2.54
CA ARG A 73 4.78 2.20 -2.01
C ARG A 73 6.17 2.73 -2.32
N ALA A 74 7.20 1.94 -2.03
CA ALA A 74 8.59 2.30 -2.32
C ALA A 74 8.76 2.61 -3.82
N TRP A 75 8.17 1.80 -4.71
CA TRP A 75 8.25 2.04 -6.15
C TRP A 75 7.45 3.28 -6.60
N ALA A 76 6.22 3.46 -6.10
CA ALA A 76 5.37 4.58 -6.47
C ALA A 76 5.99 5.96 -6.12
N ARG A 77 6.80 6.03 -5.05
CA ARG A 77 7.56 7.24 -4.65
C ARG A 77 8.58 7.70 -5.69
N HIS A 78 9.05 6.83 -6.57
CA HIS A 78 9.96 7.26 -7.64
C HIS A 78 9.27 8.11 -8.71
N CYS A 79 7.93 8.11 -8.77
CA CYS A 79 7.15 8.86 -9.77
C CYS A 79 7.55 8.54 -11.22
N GLN A 80 7.86 7.28 -11.51
CA GLN A 80 8.20 6.80 -12.84
C GLN A 80 7.09 5.89 -13.38
N PHE A 81 6.59 6.17 -14.59
CA PHE A 81 5.65 5.28 -15.27
C PHE A 81 6.38 4.15 -16.00
N SER A 82 7.12 3.36 -15.23
CA SER A 82 7.87 2.20 -15.67
C SER A 82 7.73 1.09 -14.62
N HIS A 83 8.01 -0.15 -15.03
CA HIS A 83 8.01 -1.26 -14.10
C HIS A 83 9.25 -1.24 -13.20
N ASN A 84 9.08 -1.71 -11.96
CA ASN A 84 10.19 -1.87 -11.04
C ASN A 84 11.23 -2.86 -11.63
N PRO A 85 12.50 -2.45 -11.86
CA PRO A 85 13.49 -3.31 -12.50
C PRO A 85 13.90 -4.51 -11.63
N ARG A 86 13.53 -4.53 -10.34
CA ARG A 86 13.93 -5.56 -9.35
C ARG A 86 12.91 -6.68 -9.18
N LEU A 87 11.79 -6.67 -9.92
CA LEU A 87 10.67 -7.63 -9.77
C LEU A 87 11.06 -9.10 -9.92
N LYS A 88 12.18 -9.38 -10.59
CA LYS A 88 12.69 -10.74 -10.87
C LYS A 88 13.87 -11.12 -9.99
N THR A 89 14.39 -10.21 -9.17
CA THR A 89 15.50 -10.53 -8.28
C THR A 89 14.95 -11.05 -6.95
N PRO A 90 15.24 -12.31 -6.57
CA PRO A 90 14.74 -12.86 -5.31
C PRO A 90 15.15 -11.99 -4.13
N ARG A 91 14.22 -11.81 -3.17
CA ARG A 91 14.43 -11.06 -1.91
C ARG A 91 14.60 -9.55 -2.02
N GLU A 92 14.66 -8.97 -3.22
CA GLU A 92 14.76 -7.50 -3.38
C GLU A 92 13.41 -6.79 -3.31
N VAL A 93 12.33 -7.49 -3.67
CA VAL A 93 10.96 -6.93 -3.76
C VAL A 93 9.95 -7.64 -2.86
N HIS A 94 10.35 -8.75 -2.24
CA HIS A 94 9.55 -9.48 -1.25
C HIS A 94 10.42 -10.49 -0.49
N PRO A 95 10.22 -10.73 0.82
CA PRO A 95 11.06 -11.64 1.60
C PRO A 95 10.89 -13.12 1.23
N THR A 96 9.70 -13.55 0.79
CA THR A 96 9.41 -14.97 0.46
C THR A 96 9.07 -15.29 -1.00
N PHE A 97 8.52 -14.37 -1.79
CA PHE A 97 8.22 -14.62 -3.21
C PHE A 97 9.50 -14.41 -4.03
N ASN A 98 9.83 -15.37 -4.89
CA ASN A 98 11.02 -15.29 -5.76
C ASN A 98 10.79 -14.43 -7.00
N SER A 99 9.53 -14.26 -7.42
CA SER A 99 9.13 -13.36 -8.48
C SER A 99 7.87 -12.62 -8.07
N VAL A 100 7.77 -11.36 -8.47
CA VAL A 100 6.63 -10.51 -8.16
C VAL A 100 6.10 -9.91 -9.45
N GLY A 101 4.78 -10.02 -9.67
CA GLY A 101 4.10 -9.34 -10.77
C GLY A 101 3.85 -7.88 -10.42
N GLU A 102 3.58 -7.04 -11.43
CA GLU A 102 3.27 -5.63 -11.20
C GLU A 102 2.30 -5.08 -12.23
N ASN A 103 1.32 -4.32 -11.76
CA ASN A 103 0.52 -3.43 -12.57
C ASN A 103 0.74 -1.99 -12.10
N ILE A 104 0.85 -1.07 -13.05
CA ILE A 104 0.97 0.37 -12.79
C ILE A 104 -0.18 1.12 -13.46
N TRP A 105 -0.68 2.15 -12.79
CA TRP A 105 -1.73 3.03 -13.28
C TRP A 105 -1.37 4.47 -12.95
N ARG A 106 -1.79 5.40 -13.81
CA ARG A 106 -1.64 6.83 -13.54
C ARG A 106 -2.90 7.59 -13.90
N GLY A 107 -3.18 8.66 -13.15
CA GLY A 107 -4.32 9.51 -13.42
C GLY A 107 -4.29 10.84 -12.67
N SER A 108 -5.28 11.68 -12.95
CA SER A 108 -5.40 13.00 -12.31
C SER A 108 -6.16 12.92 -10.98
N THR A 109 -7.16 12.04 -10.90
CA THR A 109 -7.93 11.75 -9.68
C THR A 109 -7.91 10.24 -9.47
N PHE A 110 -7.49 9.82 -8.29
CA PHE A 110 -7.33 8.40 -7.98
C PHE A 110 -8.58 7.83 -7.29
N THR A 111 -9.04 6.70 -7.80
CA THR A 111 -9.84 5.73 -7.04
C THR A 111 -9.37 4.32 -7.39
N VAL A 112 -9.45 3.39 -6.43
CA VAL A 112 -9.15 1.97 -6.68
C VAL A 112 -10.03 1.44 -7.82
N GLU A 113 -11.32 1.81 -7.82
CA GLU A 113 -12.26 1.38 -8.86
C GLU A 113 -11.85 1.82 -10.27
N ALA A 114 -11.44 3.08 -10.45
CA ALA A 114 -11.03 3.58 -11.76
C ALA A 114 -9.76 2.89 -12.28
N ALA A 115 -8.77 2.67 -11.40
CA ALA A 115 -7.55 1.98 -11.76
C ALA A 115 -7.80 0.51 -12.12
N MET A 116 -8.55 -0.20 -11.28
CA MET A 116 -8.91 -1.59 -11.49
C MET A 116 -9.76 -1.80 -12.73
N LYS A 117 -10.71 -0.89 -13.00
CA LYS A 117 -11.52 -0.92 -14.21
C LYS A 117 -10.65 -0.75 -15.46
N LEU A 118 -9.71 0.20 -15.48
CA LEU A 118 -8.82 0.41 -16.63
C LEU A 118 -8.00 -0.85 -16.93
N TRP A 119 -7.42 -1.49 -15.91
CA TRP A 119 -6.69 -2.73 -16.08
C TRP A 119 -7.59 -3.88 -16.56
N HIS A 120 -8.82 -3.98 -16.04
CA HIS A 120 -9.75 -5.02 -16.45
C HIS A 120 -10.29 -4.83 -17.88
N ASP A 121 -10.54 -3.59 -18.31
CA ASP A 121 -11.13 -3.28 -19.61
C ASP A 121 -10.27 -3.77 -20.80
N GLU A 122 -8.98 -4.05 -20.59
CA GLU A 122 -8.13 -4.73 -21.57
C GLU A 122 -8.66 -6.11 -22.00
N VAL A 123 -9.57 -6.73 -21.24
CA VAL A 123 -10.27 -7.96 -21.63
C VAL A 123 -10.95 -7.84 -22.99
N ALA A 124 -11.39 -6.64 -23.37
CA ALA A 124 -12.00 -6.38 -24.68
C ALA A 124 -11.04 -6.61 -25.86
N ASP A 125 -9.73 -6.59 -25.59
CA ASP A 125 -8.65 -6.81 -26.55
C ASP A 125 -8.00 -8.20 -26.44
N TYR A 126 -8.38 -9.00 -25.44
CA TYR A 126 -7.77 -10.31 -25.16
C TYR A 126 -8.67 -11.47 -25.59
N ASN A 127 -8.13 -12.38 -26.39
CA ASN A 127 -8.79 -13.64 -26.74
C ASN A 127 -8.19 -14.79 -25.91
N HIS A 128 -8.99 -15.39 -25.03
CA HIS A 128 -8.50 -16.44 -24.13
C HIS A 128 -8.13 -17.73 -24.88
N ASP A 129 -8.94 -18.16 -25.86
CA ASP A 129 -8.74 -19.44 -26.56
C ASP A 129 -7.41 -19.49 -27.31
N SER A 130 -7.05 -18.38 -27.95
CA SER A 130 -5.78 -18.24 -28.67
C SER A 130 -4.63 -17.68 -27.80
N ASN A 131 -4.91 -17.31 -26.54
CA ASN A 131 -3.99 -16.61 -25.64
C ASN A 131 -3.37 -15.32 -26.24
N ASN A 132 -4.07 -14.68 -27.18
CA ASN A 132 -3.54 -13.55 -27.93
C ASN A 132 -4.19 -12.24 -27.50
N CYS A 133 -3.36 -11.20 -27.42
CA CYS A 133 -3.81 -9.82 -27.34
C CYS A 133 -3.92 -9.26 -28.76
N ARG A 134 -4.96 -8.47 -29.04
CA ARG A 134 -5.13 -7.79 -30.33
C ARG A 134 -3.88 -6.96 -30.67
N THR A 135 -3.49 -6.95 -31.94
CA THR A 135 -2.32 -6.21 -32.42
C THR A 135 -2.38 -4.73 -32.00
N ASN A 136 -1.25 -4.19 -31.52
CA ASN A 136 -1.11 -2.82 -31.01
C ASN A 136 -1.97 -2.50 -29.76
N ARG A 137 -2.40 -3.52 -29.01
CA ARG A 137 -3.11 -3.37 -27.73
C ARG A 137 -2.30 -3.95 -26.58
N GLN A 138 -2.72 -3.62 -25.36
CA GLN A 138 -2.15 -4.12 -24.11
C GLN A 138 -3.19 -4.99 -23.43
N CYS A 139 -2.77 -6.15 -22.94
CA CYS A 139 -3.60 -7.09 -22.20
C CYS A 139 -2.91 -7.60 -20.93
N GLY A 140 -1.72 -7.09 -20.63
CA GLY A 140 -0.88 -7.55 -19.53
C GLY A 140 -1.49 -7.24 -18.17
N HIS A 141 -2.17 -6.09 -18.04
CA HIS A 141 -2.79 -5.71 -16.78
C HIS A 141 -3.98 -6.61 -16.48
N TYR A 142 -4.86 -6.84 -17.47
CA TYR A 142 -5.98 -7.77 -17.33
C TYR A 142 -5.49 -9.18 -16.99
N LYS A 143 -4.52 -9.71 -17.75
CA LYS A 143 -3.98 -11.06 -17.52
C LYS A 143 -3.40 -11.20 -16.11
N GLN A 144 -2.73 -10.19 -15.58
CA GLN A 144 -2.21 -10.22 -14.21
C GLN A 144 -3.32 -10.17 -13.14
N VAL A 145 -4.35 -9.33 -13.31
CA VAL A 145 -5.50 -9.26 -12.39
C VAL A 145 -6.19 -10.63 -12.26
N VAL A 146 -6.31 -11.34 -13.39
CA VAL A 146 -6.97 -12.65 -13.48
C VAL A 146 -5.99 -13.83 -13.49
N TRP A 147 -4.74 -13.63 -13.07
CA TRP A 147 -3.77 -14.72 -13.05
C TRP A 147 -4.08 -15.70 -11.91
N ALA A 148 -4.47 -16.94 -12.24
CA ALA A 148 -5.02 -17.92 -11.32
C ALA A 148 -4.13 -18.17 -10.09
N THR A 149 -2.82 -18.24 -10.29
CA THR A 149 -1.86 -18.57 -9.22
C THR A 149 -1.35 -17.35 -8.45
N SER A 150 -1.66 -16.12 -8.87
CA SER A 150 -1.38 -14.92 -8.08
C SER A 150 -2.45 -14.79 -7.00
N TYR A 151 -2.08 -15.06 -5.75
CA TYR A 151 -3.01 -15.15 -4.60
C TYR A 151 -2.76 -14.10 -3.53
N LYS A 152 -1.63 -13.38 -3.62
CA LYS A 152 -1.33 -12.20 -2.80
C LYS A 152 -1.28 -10.95 -3.67
N VAL A 153 -1.77 -9.85 -3.11
CA VAL A 153 -1.64 -8.51 -3.70
C VAL A 153 -1.31 -7.49 -2.63
N GLY A 154 -0.46 -6.54 -2.96
CA GLY A 154 -0.23 -5.35 -2.14
C GLY A 154 -0.11 -4.15 -3.06
N CYS A 155 -0.77 -3.06 -2.71
CA CYS A 155 -0.88 -1.88 -3.56
C CYS A 155 -0.51 -0.61 -2.79
N ALA A 156 -0.14 0.43 -3.53
CA ALA A 156 0.09 1.77 -3.01
C ALA A 156 -0.24 2.81 -4.07
N VAL A 157 -0.65 3.99 -3.63
CA VAL A 157 -0.78 5.17 -4.48
C VAL A 157 0.11 6.28 -3.94
N HIS A 158 0.75 7.03 -4.82
CA HIS A 158 1.57 8.18 -4.47
C HIS A 158 1.20 9.39 -5.31
N ALA A 159 1.18 10.57 -4.68
CA ALA A 159 1.03 11.84 -5.36
C ALA A 159 2.40 12.25 -5.93
N CYS A 160 2.45 12.59 -7.21
CA CYS A 160 3.66 13.01 -7.92
C CYS A 160 3.54 14.49 -8.27
N PRO A 161 4.19 15.40 -7.50
CA PRO A 161 4.03 16.85 -7.65
C PRO A 161 4.43 17.37 -9.03
N ASP A 162 5.57 16.88 -9.54
CA ASP A 162 6.07 17.21 -10.89
C ASP A 162 5.31 16.47 -12.00
N GLY A 163 4.41 15.57 -11.60
CA GLY A 163 3.60 14.74 -12.46
C GLY A 163 4.36 13.58 -13.11
N VAL A 164 3.60 12.56 -13.49
CA VAL A 164 4.06 11.42 -14.27
C VAL A 164 3.36 11.45 -15.62
N ASN A 165 4.06 11.92 -16.66
CA ASN A 165 3.52 12.08 -18.01
C ASN A 165 2.20 12.91 -18.00
N ASN A 166 2.17 14.05 -17.28
CA ASN A 166 1.01 14.94 -17.07
C ASN A 166 -0.10 14.40 -16.15
N ARG A 167 0.19 13.42 -15.28
CA ARG A 167 -0.75 12.86 -14.27
C ARG A 167 -0.21 13.04 -12.86
N ARG A 168 -1.08 13.22 -11.86
CA ARG A 168 -0.67 13.56 -10.49
C ARG A 168 -0.63 12.38 -9.53
N ALA A 169 -1.28 11.27 -9.86
CA ALA A 169 -1.27 10.07 -9.03
C ALA A 169 -0.65 8.89 -9.80
N LEU A 170 0.22 8.14 -9.13
CA LEU A 170 0.76 6.86 -9.59
C LEU A 170 0.29 5.76 -8.62
N PHE A 171 -0.44 4.78 -9.13
CA PHE A 171 -0.93 3.63 -8.37
C PHE A 171 -0.23 2.36 -8.85
N VAL A 172 0.32 1.60 -7.92
CA VAL A 172 1.09 0.38 -8.17
C VAL A 172 0.45 -0.75 -7.37
N CYS A 173 0.24 -1.90 -8.00
CA CYS A 173 -0.07 -3.15 -7.31
C CYS A 173 0.97 -4.21 -7.67
N ASN A 174 1.53 -4.86 -6.66
CA ASN A 174 2.41 -5.99 -6.80
C ASN A 174 1.69 -7.30 -6.45
N TYR A 175 2.05 -8.38 -7.15
CA TYR A 175 1.35 -9.67 -7.12
C TYR A 175 2.28 -10.83 -6.77
N GLY A 176 1.83 -11.70 -5.84
CA GLY A 176 2.55 -12.89 -5.42
C GLY A 176 1.73 -14.18 -5.64
N ASP A 177 2.21 -15.19 -6.35
CA ASP A 177 3.42 -15.19 -7.20
C ASP A 177 3.19 -14.33 -8.48
N ALA A 178 4.26 -14.06 -9.23
CA ALA A 178 4.17 -13.36 -10.51
C ALA A 178 3.25 -14.08 -11.51
N GLY A 179 2.56 -13.29 -12.33
CA GLY A 179 1.81 -13.79 -13.47
C GLY A 179 2.49 -13.47 -14.81
N ASN A 180 1.70 -13.47 -15.88
CA ASN A 180 2.13 -13.08 -17.23
C ASN A 180 3.31 -13.87 -17.80
N TYR A 181 3.43 -15.14 -17.43
CA TYR A 181 4.41 -16.03 -18.05
C TYR A 181 4.15 -16.17 -19.56
N VAL A 182 5.21 -15.96 -20.35
CA VAL A 182 5.14 -15.96 -21.81
C VAL A 182 4.63 -17.32 -22.32
N GLY A 183 3.61 -17.31 -23.17
CA GLY A 183 3.00 -18.52 -23.73
C GLY A 183 1.95 -19.18 -22.84
N PHE A 184 1.75 -18.72 -21.59
CA PHE A 184 0.78 -19.30 -20.66
C PHE A 184 -0.52 -18.49 -20.60
N HIS A 185 -1.63 -19.20 -20.44
CA HIS A 185 -2.94 -18.62 -20.16
C HIS A 185 -3.00 -18.12 -18.71
N PRO A 186 -3.78 -17.07 -18.42
CA PRO A 186 -3.90 -16.56 -17.06
C PRO A 186 -4.57 -17.56 -16.11
N PHE A 187 -5.41 -18.46 -16.62
CA PHE A 187 -6.10 -19.48 -15.84
C PHE A 187 -6.47 -20.68 -16.71
N LYS A 188 -6.82 -21.80 -16.09
CA LYS A 188 -7.33 -22.98 -16.81
C LYS A 188 -8.84 -22.86 -17.00
N THR A 189 -9.32 -23.09 -18.22
CA THR A 189 -10.75 -23.10 -18.52
C THR A 189 -11.40 -24.36 -17.94
N GLY A 190 -12.54 -24.20 -17.26
CA GLY A 190 -13.33 -25.31 -16.74
C GLY A 190 -14.43 -24.85 -15.79
N GLN A 191 -15.16 -25.80 -15.21
CA GLN A 191 -16.16 -25.49 -14.19
C GLN A 191 -15.49 -24.80 -13.00
N SER A 192 -16.04 -23.69 -12.53
CA SER A 192 -15.48 -22.95 -11.41
C SER A 192 -15.18 -23.86 -10.21
N CYS A 193 -13.97 -23.72 -9.68
CA CYS A 193 -13.46 -24.50 -8.55
C CYS A 193 -13.26 -26.02 -8.79
N SER A 194 -13.35 -26.54 -10.01
CA SER A 194 -13.13 -27.97 -10.27
C SER A 194 -11.68 -28.41 -10.07
N GLU A 195 -10.72 -27.47 -9.97
CA GLU A 195 -9.29 -27.73 -9.78
C GLU A 195 -8.70 -26.90 -8.62
N CYS A 196 -9.34 -26.90 -7.45
CA CYS A 196 -8.84 -26.16 -6.26
C CYS A 196 -7.76 -26.88 -5.43
N GLY A 197 -7.32 -28.07 -5.82
CA GLY A 197 -6.20 -28.76 -5.15
C GLY A 197 -6.44 -29.09 -3.67
N GLY A 198 -7.69 -29.42 -3.29
CA GLY A 198 -8.08 -29.73 -1.91
C GLY A 198 -8.63 -28.54 -1.12
N GLY A 199 -8.56 -27.32 -1.66
CA GLY A 199 -9.21 -26.13 -1.09
C GLY A 199 -10.73 -26.11 -1.22
N THR A 200 -11.36 -25.14 -0.58
CA THR A 200 -12.82 -24.92 -0.67
C THR A 200 -13.17 -23.93 -1.78
N CYS A 201 -14.42 -23.98 -2.26
CA CYS A 201 -14.91 -23.01 -3.24
C CYS A 201 -15.72 -21.91 -2.55
N GLN A 202 -15.39 -20.66 -2.82
CA GLN A 202 -16.18 -19.51 -2.39
C GLN A 202 -16.30 -18.53 -3.55
N ASN A 203 -17.54 -18.23 -3.96
CA ASN A 203 -17.81 -17.27 -5.06
C ASN A 203 -16.97 -17.54 -6.32
N LYS A 204 -16.87 -18.81 -6.73
CA LYS A 204 -16.08 -19.27 -7.90
C LYS A 204 -14.55 -19.13 -7.75
N LEU A 205 -14.05 -18.89 -6.54
CA LEU A 205 -12.64 -18.78 -6.21
C LEU A 205 -12.22 -19.90 -5.25
N CYS A 206 -11.06 -20.48 -5.50
CA CYS A 206 -10.44 -21.49 -4.66
C CYS A 206 -9.83 -20.84 -3.42
N ARG A 207 -10.28 -21.27 -2.23
CA ARG A 207 -9.84 -20.83 -0.91
C ARG A 207 -8.96 -21.91 -0.27
N ASP A 208 -7.97 -21.48 0.49
CA ASP A 208 -7.08 -22.36 1.25
C ASP A 208 -6.62 -21.62 2.51
N ALA A 209 -6.75 -22.25 3.67
CA ALA A 209 -6.55 -21.58 4.96
C ALA A 209 -5.12 -21.05 5.13
N GLU A 210 -4.12 -21.80 4.65
CA GLU A 210 -2.70 -21.41 4.80
C GLU A 210 -2.31 -20.33 3.80
N ARG A 211 -2.76 -20.47 2.55
CA ARG A 211 -2.51 -19.49 1.48
C ARG A 211 -3.21 -18.15 1.75
N ASP A 212 -4.44 -18.19 2.25
CA ASP A 212 -5.27 -17.00 2.46
C ASP A 212 -4.89 -16.26 3.76
N LYS A 213 -4.07 -16.86 4.63
CA LYS A 213 -3.61 -16.24 5.88
C LYS A 213 -2.87 -14.93 5.62
N LEU A 214 -3.27 -13.86 6.31
CA LEU A 214 -2.53 -12.60 6.29
C LEU A 214 -1.22 -12.77 7.07
N LYS A 215 -0.12 -12.29 6.48
CA LYS A 215 1.20 -12.29 7.09
C LYS A 215 1.65 -10.87 7.33
N ARG A 216 2.33 -10.66 8.46
CA ARG A 216 3.06 -9.44 8.74
C ARG A 216 4.54 -9.68 8.52
N TYR A 217 5.23 -8.63 8.11
CA TYR A 217 6.66 -8.70 7.81
C TYR A 217 7.39 -7.58 8.53
N ASP A 218 8.49 -7.94 9.18
CA ASP A 218 9.49 -6.99 9.64
C ASP A 218 10.55 -6.87 8.54
N TRP A 219 10.20 -6.19 7.45
CA TRP A 219 11.01 -6.10 6.23
C TRP A 219 10.64 -4.85 5.42
N ALA A 220 11.66 -4.22 4.85
CA ALA A 220 11.52 -3.17 3.83
C ALA A 220 12.64 -3.30 2.79
N PRO A 221 12.41 -2.90 1.53
CA PRO A 221 13.46 -2.86 0.54
C PRO A 221 14.48 -1.78 0.88
N ASP A 222 15.77 -2.09 0.71
CA ASP A 222 16.90 -1.18 0.94
C ASP A 222 16.92 0.02 -0.04
N TRP A 223 16.23 -0.11 -1.16
CA TRP A 223 16.05 0.93 -2.18
C TRP A 223 14.81 1.81 -1.96
N ASP A 224 14.04 1.65 -0.86
CA ASP A 224 12.95 2.57 -0.51
C ASP A 224 13.51 3.97 -0.18
N PRO A 225 13.14 5.02 -0.94
CA PRO A 225 13.68 6.36 -0.75
C PRO A 225 13.38 6.98 0.63
N GLU A 226 12.40 6.47 1.38
CA GLU A 226 12.03 6.99 2.71
C GLU A 226 12.32 6.03 3.88
N ALA A 227 12.89 4.85 3.65
CA ALA A 227 13.16 3.91 4.75
C ALA A 227 14.13 4.48 5.80
N GLY A 228 15.12 5.28 5.39
CA GLY A 228 16.11 5.87 6.30
C GLY A 228 15.62 7.06 7.13
N THR A 229 14.51 7.72 6.75
CA THR A 229 14.04 8.94 7.42
C THR A 229 13.13 8.64 8.61
N SER A 230 12.39 7.54 8.55
CA SER A 230 11.47 7.12 9.62
C SER A 230 12.21 6.64 10.88
N ASP A 231 13.33 5.92 10.74
CA ASP A 231 14.13 5.47 11.89
C ASP A 231 14.80 6.62 12.63
N ALA A 232 15.36 7.58 11.89
CA ALA A 232 15.98 8.77 12.48
C ALA A 232 14.94 9.66 13.19
N TYR A 233 13.76 9.83 12.59
CA TYR A 233 12.65 10.58 13.21
C TYR A 233 12.10 9.85 14.45
N TYR A 234 11.89 8.53 14.37
CA TYR A 234 11.41 7.74 15.50
C TYR A 234 12.39 7.77 16.67
N LEU A 235 13.69 7.62 16.40
CA LEU A 235 14.74 7.74 17.40
C LEU A 235 14.79 9.15 17.99
N ALA A 236 14.67 10.19 17.16
CA ALA A 236 14.59 11.57 17.62
C ALA A 236 13.37 11.79 18.53
N VAL A 237 12.19 11.26 18.20
CA VAL A 237 10.99 11.34 19.05
C VAL A 237 11.18 10.59 20.37
N LEU A 238 11.76 9.38 20.32
CA LEU A 238 12.03 8.58 21.52
C LEU A 238 13.04 9.23 22.47
N ILE A 239 13.99 10.01 21.95
CA ILE A 239 14.99 10.72 22.76
C ILE A 239 14.45 12.08 23.23
N THR A 240 13.86 12.87 22.33
CA THR A 240 13.44 14.24 22.61
C THR A 240 12.24 14.31 23.56
N ARG A 241 11.28 13.39 23.48
CA ARG A 241 10.10 13.41 24.36
C ARG A 241 10.45 13.19 25.84
N PRO A 242 11.19 12.13 26.22
CA PRO A 242 11.60 11.94 27.61
C PRO A 242 12.51 13.05 28.12
N LEU A 243 13.46 13.53 27.31
CA LEU A 243 14.33 14.66 27.68
C LEU A 243 13.54 15.93 27.94
N SER A 244 12.55 16.25 27.09
CA SER A 244 11.69 17.42 27.28
C SER A 244 10.88 17.31 28.58
N VAL A 245 10.37 16.12 28.90
CA VAL A 245 9.67 15.87 30.16
C VAL A 245 10.60 16.04 31.36
N LEU A 246 11.82 15.51 31.30
CA LEU A 246 12.81 15.65 32.36
C LEU A 246 13.19 17.13 32.61
N LEU A 247 13.44 17.88 31.54
CA LEU A 247 13.75 19.31 31.62
C LEU A 247 12.60 20.12 32.22
N MET A 248 11.35 19.75 31.93
CA MET A 248 10.18 20.35 32.59
C MET A 248 10.18 20.10 34.09
N PHE A 249 10.44 18.87 34.55
CA PHE A 249 10.51 18.58 35.99
C PHE A 249 11.64 19.35 36.69
N ILE A 250 12.82 19.41 36.07
CA ILE A 250 13.95 20.18 36.59
C ILE A 250 13.60 21.67 36.67
N GLY A 251 12.96 22.22 35.62
CA GLY A 251 12.52 23.61 35.60
C GLY A 251 11.50 23.93 36.69
N VAL A 252 10.49 23.08 36.88
CA VAL A 252 9.48 23.22 37.94
C VAL A 252 10.13 23.13 39.32
N TYR A 253 11.05 22.19 39.53
CA TYR A 253 11.77 22.05 40.79
C TYR A 253 12.67 23.26 41.09
N GLY A 254 13.40 23.76 40.08
CA GLY A 254 14.21 24.97 40.21
C GLY A 254 13.36 26.20 40.55
N LEU A 255 12.19 26.34 39.92
CA LEU A 255 11.23 27.39 40.24
C LEU A 255 10.68 27.27 41.67
N GLN A 256 10.44 26.05 42.17
CA GLN A 256 10.03 25.83 43.56
C GLN A 256 11.12 26.23 44.56
N ILE A 257 12.40 26.00 44.25
CA ILE A 257 13.51 26.42 45.12
C ILE A 257 13.66 27.94 45.13
N LEU A 258 13.64 28.57 43.96
CA LEU A 258 13.88 30.01 43.81
C LEU A 258 12.68 30.84 44.28
N TYR A 259 11.46 30.30 44.14
CA TYR A 259 10.23 30.96 44.51
C TYR A 259 9.32 30.00 45.32
N PRO A 260 9.66 29.71 46.58
CA PRO A 260 8.95 28.73 47.39
C PRO A 260 7.48 29.07 47.64
N ASN A 261 7.12 30.36 47.53
CA ASN A 261 5.74 30.84 47.67
C ASN A 261 4.97 30.94 46.34
N LEU A 262 5.58 30.57 45.19
CA LEU A 262 4.96 30.71 43.86
C LEU A 262 3.81 29.73 43.62
N PHE A 263 3.85 28.57 44.31
CA PHE A 263 2.83 27.52 44.23
C PHE A 263 1.99 27.40 45.51
N ALA A 264 2.26 28.24 46.52
CA ALA A 264 1.40 28.41 47.67
C ALA A 264 0.25 29.34 47.27
N TYR A 265 -0.85 28.77 46.77
CA TYR A 265 -2.12 29.45 46.79
C TYR A 265 -2.78 29.14 48.13
N GLU A 266 -3.08 30.18 48.91
CA GLU A 266 -4.20 30.18 49.85
C GLU A 266 -5.52 29.87 49.12
#